data_AF-A0AAP0RAR5-F1
#
_entry.id   AF-A0AAP0RAR5-F1
#
_cell.length_a   1.000
_cell.length_b   1.000
_cell.length_c   1.000
_cell.angle_alpha   90.00
_cell.angle_beta   90.00
_cell.angle_gamma   90.00
#
_symmetry.space_group_name_H-M   'P 1'
#
loop_
_entity.id
_entity.type
_entity.pdbx_description
1 polymer ?
#
loop_
_entity_poly.entity_id
_entity_poly.type
_entity_poly.pdbx_seq_one_letter_code
_entity_poly.pdbx_strand_id
1 'polypeptide(L)'
;MLVAIEMEVMTPSMESLDERCTVIEFHMPPICSPIVRPGRPAEAAPVVLKQLYDTILSSGMINLKELSLVCGKAAWMAYLDIYCLDADGALFDAALLSAVAAFSHLRIPVVSLNDNGRVVVVLEQEGGKLENEPVNKEE
;
A
#
# COMPACT_ATOMS: atom_id res chain seq x y z
N MET A 1 5.81 15.76 -2.84
CA MET A 1 4.83 14.66 -2.94
C MET A 1 4.25 14.40 -1.55
N LEU A 2 2.96 14.15 -1.46
CA LEU A 2 2.31 13.60 -0.27
C LEU A 2 1.90 12.17 -0.61
N VAL A 3 2.19 11.23 0.26
CA VAL A 3 1.88 9.81 0.04
C VAL A 3 1.09 9.30 1.23
N ALA A 4 0.01 8.59 0.94
CA ALA A 4 -0.78 7.87 1.91
C ALA A 4 -0.77 6.38 1.57
N ILE A 5 -0.71 5.54 2.62
CA ILE A 5 -0.88 4.11 2.49
C ILE A 5 -2.08 3.72 3.34
N GLU A 6 -3.09 3.15 2.70
CA GLU A 6 -4.22 2.52 3.36
C GLU A 6 -4.09 0.99 3.26
N MET A 7 -4.40 0.30 4.35
CA MET A 7 -4.28 -1.16 4.45
C MET A 7 -5.64 -1.76 4.77
N GLU A 8 -6.08 -2.71 3.95
CA GLU A 8 -7.33 -3.45 4.12
C GLU A 8 -7.06 -4.96 4.14
N VAL A 9 -7.84 -5.73 4.92
CA VAL A 9 -7.80 -7.19 4.84
C VAL A 9 -8.81 -7.66 3.79
N MET A 10 -8.32 -8.31 2.74
CA MET A 10 -9.14 -8.83 1.65
C MET A 10 -8.95 -10.34 1.49
N THR A 11 -9.93 -11.01 0.91
CA THR A 11 -9.76 -12.40 0.45
C THR A 11 -9.06 -12.41 -0.91
N PRO A 12 -7.84 -12.98 -1.01
CA PRO A 12 -7.12 -13.02 -2.28
C PRO A 12 -7.87 -13.93 -3.27
N SER A 13 -7.97 -13.50 -4.54
CA SER A 13 -8.52 -14.38 -5.57
C SER A 13 -7.53 -15.49 -5.91
N MET A 14 -8.04 -16.69 -6.21
CA MET A 14 -7.22 -17.88 -6.51
C MET A 14 -6.25 -17.68 -7.71
N GLU A 15 -6.50 -16.68 -8.56
CA GLU A 15 -5.69 -16.38 -9.74
C GLU A 15 -4.57 -15.36 -9.47
N SER A 16 -4.61 -14.63 -8.34
CA SER A 16 -3.71 -13.48 -8.10
C SER A 16 -3.01 -13.50 -6.74
N LEU A 17 -2.95 -14.67 -6.11
CA LEU A 17 -2.34 -14.90 -4.79
C LEU A 17 -0.92 -14.33 -4.63
N ASP A 18 -0.19 -14.12 -5.73
CA ASP A 18 1.20 -13.67 -5.73
C ASP A 18 1.48 -12.36 -6.47
N GLU A 19 0.50 -11.70 -7.12
CA GLU A 19 0.83 -10.59 -8.05
C GLU A 19 0.15 -9.24 -7.77
N ARG A 20 -0.89 -9.17 -6.93
CA ARG A 20 -1.70 -7.93 -6.81
C ARG A 20 -2.16 -7.60 -5.39
N CYS A 21 -1.27 -7.64 -4.40
CA CYS A 21 -1.58 -7.13 -3.06
C CYS A 21 -1.40 -5.62 -2.91
N THR A 22 -1.07 -4.90 -4.00
CA THR A 22 -0.83 -3.46 -3.97
C THR A 22 -1.51 -2.76 -5.14
N VAL A 23 -2.27 -1.72 -4.84
CA VAL A 23 -2.84 -0.78 -5.80
C VAL A 23 -2.12 0.55 -5.63
N ILE A 24 -1.76 1.18 -6.75
CA ILE A 24 -1.06 2.47 -6.75
C ILE A 24 -1.90 3.44 -7.55
N GLU A 25 -2.09 4.64 -7.01
CA GLU A 25 -2.69 5.76 -7.71
C GLU A 25 -1.77 6.99 -7.66
N PHE A 26 -1.75 7.74 -8.75
CA PHE A 26 -0.96 8.97 -8.85
C PHE A 26 -1.86 10.13 -9.26
N HIS A 27 -1.96 11.11 -8.37
CA HIS A 27 -2.87 12.24 -8.47
C HIS A 27 -2.08 13.52 -8.73
N MET A 28 -2.45 14.23 -9.80
CA MET A 28 -1.98 15.58 -10.07
C MET A 28 -3.15 16.57 -9.94
N PRO A 29 -3.45 17.07 -8.73
CA PRO A 29 -4.47 18.10 -8.54
C PRO A 29 -4.03 19.46 -9.13
N PRO A 30 -4.96 20.36 -9.52
CA PRO A 30 -4.64 21.67 -10.10
C PRO A 30 -3.73 22.58 -9.26
N ILE A 31 -3.62 22.33 -7.94
CA ILE A 31 -2.71 23.06 -7.06
C ILE A 31 -1.23 22.81 -7.39
N CYS A 32 -0.89 21.66 -7.99
CA CYS A 32 0.50 21.30 -8.22
C CYS A 32 1.16 22.02 -9.41
N SER A 33 0.37 22.54 -10.35
CA SER A 33 0.90 23.25 -11.52
C SER A 33 -0.20 24.02 -12.24
N PRO A 34 0.08 25.22 -12.76
CA PRO A 34 -0.88 25.99 -13.58
C PRO A 34 -1.24 25.30 -14.91
N ILE A 35 -0.45 24.31 -15.34
CA ILE A 35 -0.71 23.52 -16.56
C ILE A 35 -1.84 22.52 -16.33
N VAL A 36 -2.00 22.05 -15.09
CA VAL A 36 -3.05 21.11 -14.70
C VAL A 36 -4.36 21.87 -14.50
N ARG A 37 -5.39 21.51 -15.27
CA ARG A 37 -6.69 22.19 -15.24
C ARG A 37 -7.75 21.31 -14.58
N PRO A 38 -8.65 21.89 -13.75
CA PRO A 38 -9.80 21.14 -13.24
C PRO A 38 -10.61 20.52 -14.38
N GLY A 39 -11.03 19.26 -14.21
CA GLY A 39 -11.84 18.53 -15.20
C GLY A 39 -11.07 17.94 -16.39
N ARG A 40 -9.78 18.23 -16.54
CA ARG A 40 -8.90 17.57 -17.52
C ARG A 40 -7.80 16.80 -16.79
N PRO A 41 -7.67 15.47 -17.00
CA PRO A 41 -6.57 14.72 -16.44
C PRO A 41 -5.22 15.28 -16.91
N ALA A 42 -4.24 15.34 -16.01
CA ALA A 42 -2.88 15.71 -16.36
C ALA A 42 -2.27 14.63 -17.26
N GLU A 43 -1.70 15.01 -18.41
CA GLU A 43 -1.13 14.06 -19.37
C GLU A 43 0.03 13.24 -18.81
N ALA A 44 0.81 13.84 -17.89
CA ALA A 44 1.94 13.17 -17.24
C ALA A 44 1.50 12.11 -16.21
N ALA A 45 0.31 12.24 -15.61
CA ALA A 45 -0.13 11.37 -14.52
C ALA A 45 -0.18 9.87 -14.88
N PRO A 46 -0.83 9.44 -15.99
CA PRO A 46 -0.87 8.02 -16.35
C PRO A 46 0.51 7.45 -16.72
N VAL A 47 1.41 8.28 -17.25
CA VAL A 47 2.78 7.85 -17.60
C VAL A 47 3.59 7.58 -16.33
N VAL A 48 3.58 8.53 -15.39
CA VAL A 48 4.27 8.38 -14.10
C VAL A 48 3.69 7.23 -13.31
N LEU A 49 2.36 7.08 -13.28
CA LEU A 49 1.67 5.98 -12.62
C LEU A 49 2.15 4.62 -13.13
N LYS A 50 2.18 4.44 -14.46
CA LYS A 50 2.63 3.19 -15.05
C LYS A 50 4.09 2.90 -14.70
N GLN A 51 4.96 3.90 -14.81
CA GLN A 51 6.38 3.73 -14.47
C GLN A 51 6.57 3.37 -12.99
N LEU A 52 5.81 4.00 -12.07
CA LEU A 52 5.86 3.68 -10.65
C LEU A 52 5.39 2.25 -10.38
N TYR A 53 4.28 1.85 -11.00
CA TYR A 53 3.74 0.49 -10.87
C TYR A 53 4.76 -0.54 -11.34
N ASP A 54 5.30 -0.38 -12.56
CA ASP A 54 6.29 -1.29 -13.14
C ASP A 54 7.57 -1.34 -12.27
N THR A 55 8.02 -0.20 -11.75
CA THR A 55 9.23 -0.12 -10.90
C THR A 55 9.03 -0.78 -9.55
N ILE A 56 7.92 -0.49 -8.86
CA ILE A 56 7.65 -1.06 -7.54
C ILE A 56 7.48 -2.57 -7.65
N LEU A 57 6.72 -3.06 -8.64
CA LEU A 57 6.50 -4.48 -8.83
C LEU A 57 7.78 -5.23 -9.22
N SER A 58 8.57 -4.68 -10.16
CA SER A 58 9.82 -5.32 -10.60
C SER A 58 10.96 -5.25 -9.59
N SER A 59 10.92 -4.28 -8.66
CA SER A 59 11.97 -4.12 -7.65
C SER A 59 11.99 -5.22 -6.58
N GLY A 60 10.85 -5.91 -6.37
CA GLY A 60 10.69 -6.81 -5.24
C GLY A 60 10.76 -6.14 -3.86
N MET A 61 10.55 -4.81 -3.78
CA MET A 61 10.66 -4.07 -2.51
C MET A 61 9.56 -4.43 -1.50
N ILE A 62 8.43 -4.98 -1.96
CA ILE A 62 7.32 -5.43 -1.13
C ILE A 62 7.29 -6.96 -1.17
N ASN A 63 7.43 -7.59 0.00
CA ASN A 63 7.28 -9.03 0.10
C ASN A 63 5.80 -9.40 0.21
N LEU A 64 5.19 -9.77 -0.93
CA LEU A 64 3.77 -10.14 -1.01
C LEU A 64 3.41 -11.36 -0.13
N LYS A 65 4.40 -12.21 0.19
CA LYS A 65 4.18 -13.37 1.07
C LYS A 65 3.97 -12.97 2.52
N GLU A 66 4.66 -11.92 2.98
CA GLU A 66 4.50 -11.37 4.34
C GLU A 66 3.13 -10.67 4.51
N LEU A 67 2.50 -10.26 3.41
CA LEU A 67 1.15 -9.72 3.42
C LEU A 67 0.07 -10.82 3.52
N SER A 68 0.42 -12.09 3.31
CA SER A 68 -0.54 -13.20 3.44
C SER A 68 -0.76 -13.54 4.92
N LEU A 69 -2.00 -13.38 5.40
CA LEU A 69 -2.37 -13.77 6.76
C LEU A 69 -2.76 -15.24 6.80
N VAL A 70 -3.73 -15.60 5.97
CA VAL A 70 -4.22 -16.97 5.85
C VAL A 70 -4.25 -17.31 4.38
N CYS A 71 -3.41 -18.24 3.98
CA CYS A 71 -3.26 -18.66 2.59
C CYS A 71 -4.64 -18.95 1.96
N GLY A 72 -4.96 -18.22 0.88
CA GLY A 72 -6.21 -18.36 0.13
C GLY A 72 -7.48 -17.84 0.82
N LYS A 73 -7.39 -17.22 2.00
CA LYS A 73 -8.56 -16.72 2.76
C LYS A 73 -8.46 -15.24 3.13
N ALA A 74 -7.29 -14.79 3.57
CA ALA A 74 -7.09 -13.42 4.03
C ALA A 74 -5.65 -12.97 3.75
N ALA A 75 -5.51 -11.80 3.15
CA ALA A 75 -4.25 -11.12 2.93
C ALA A 75 -4.44 -9.61 3.10
N TRP A 76 -3.35 -8.92 3.43
CA TRP A 76 -3.29 -7.48 3.42
C TRP A 76 -3.26 -6.95 1.98
N MET A 77 -4.09 -5.96 1.72
CA MET A 77 -4.13 -5.16 0.51
C MET A 77 -3.63 -3.75 0.84
N ALA A 78 -2.61 -3.28 0.14
CA ALA A 78 -2.05 -1.95 0.28
C ALA A 78 -2.55 -1.03 -0.84
N TYR A 79 -3.13 0.11 -0.50
CA TYR A 79 -3.50 1.17 -1.42
C TYR A 79 -2.54 2.33 -1.23
N LEU A 80 -1.75 2.63 -2.25
CA LEU A 80 -0.75 3.70 -2.26
C LEU A 80 -1.27 4.87 -3.08
N ASP A 81 -1.66 5.94 -2.40
CA ASP A 81 -2.08 7.19 -3.03
C ASP A 81 -0.95 8.21 -3.00
N ILE A 82 -0.50 8.64 -4.18
CA ILE A 82 0.56 9.64 -4.33
C ILE A 82 -0.04 10.93 -4.89
N TYR A 83 0.00 12.00 -4.10
CA TYR A 83 -0.44 13.33 -4.49
C TYR A 83 0.74 14.23 -4.81
N CYS A 84 0.76 14.73 -6.05
CA CYS A 84 1.64 15.83 -6.43
C CYS A 84 1.10 17.14 -5.85
N LEU A 85 1.92 17.83 -5.05
CA LEU A 85 1.55 19.12 -4.45
C LEU A 85 2.20 20.32 -5.14
N ASP A 86 3.34 20.10 -5.76
CA ASP A 86 4.12 21.09 -6.50
C ASP A 86 4.95 20.36 -7.56
N ALA A 87 4.79 20.73 -8.83
CA ALA A 87 5.39 20.06 -9.97
C ALA A 87 6.41 20.97 -10.67
N ASP A 88 7.65 20.91 -10.20
CA ASP A 88 8.80 21.66 -10.72
C ASP A 88 9.89 20.73 -11.30
N GLY A 89 9.45 19.70 -12.04
CA GLY A 89 10.33 18.68 -12.63
C GLY A 89 10.53 17.44 -11.76
N ALA A 90 11.32 16.49 -12.29
CA ALA A 90 11.66 15.20 -11.65
C ALA A 90 10.47 14.45 -11.00
N LEU A 91 9.28 14.51 -11.63
CA LEU A 91 8.03 13.96 -11.07
C LEU A 91 8.14 12.49 -10.69
N PHE A 92 8.75 11.69 -11.56
CA PHE A 92 8.93 10.25 -11.32
C PHE A 92 9.85 9.99 -10.12
N ASP A 93 11.01 10.63 -10.07
CA ASP A 93 11.99 10.44 -8.99
C ASP A 93 11.41 10.87 -7.64
N ALA A 94 10.74 12.03 -7.60
CA ALA A 94 10.09 12.53 -6.40
C ALA A 94 8.97 11.59 -5.92
N ALA A 95 8.17 11.06 -6.85
CA ALA A 95 7.11 10.11 -6.52
C ALA A 95 7.68 8.79 -6.00
N LEU A 96 8.69 8.23 -6.67
CA LEU A 96 9.32 6.98 -6.28
C LEU A 96 9.98 7.08 -4.91
N LEU A 97 10.76 8.13 -4.66
CA LEU A 97 11.38 8.37 -3.35
C LEU A 97 10.33 8.49 -2.25
N SER A 98 9.24 9.19 -2.51
CA SER A 98 8.16 9.33 -1.53
C SER A 98 7.41 8.02 -1.27
N ALA A 99 7.20 7.19 -2.30
CA ALA A 99 6.61 5.86 -2.16
C ALA A 99 7.49 4.93 -1.32
N VAL A 100 8.80 4.89 -1.62
CA VAL A 100 9.77 4.11 -0.85
C VAL A 100 9.84 4.58 0.60
N ALA A 101 9.86 5.89 0.84
CA ALA A 101 9.84 6.45 2.19
C ALA A 101 8.55 6.07 2.95
N ALA A 102 7.39 6.10 2.28
CA ALA A 102 6.13 5.71 2.88
C ALA A 102 6.11 4.22 3.25
N PHE A 103 6.54 3.33 2.35
CA PHE A 103 6.65 1.89 2.65
C PHE A 103 7.66 1.61 3.76
N SER A 104 8.78 2.33 3.80
CA SER A 104 9.78 2.18 4.86
C SER A 104 9.29 2.65 6.23
N HIS A 105 8.32 3.57 6.26
CA HIS A 105 7.71 4.08 7.49
C HIS A 105 6.43 3.33 7.89
N LEU A 106 5.88 2.52 6.99
CA LEU A 106 4.62 1.81 7.20
C LEU A 106 4.74 0.87 8.41
N ARG A 107 3.75 0.93 9.29
CA ARG A 107 3.59 -0.02 10.41
C ARG A 107 2.27 -0.74 10.25
N ILE A 108 2.35 -2.05 10.02
CA ILE A 108 1.17 -2.91 9.88
C ILE A 108 0.80 -3.42 11.28
N PRO A 109 -0.46 -3.31 11.70
CA PRO A 109 -0.88 -3.81 13.00
C PRO A 109 -0.80 -5.35 13.05
N VAL A 110 -0.47 -5.88 14.22
CA VAL A 110 -0.53 -7.33 14.47
C VAL A 110 -1.99 -7.77 14.53
N VAL A 111 -2.33 -8.86 13.85
CA VAL A 111 -3.68 -9.40 13.80
C VAL A 111 -3.70 -10.88 14.20
N SER A 112 -4.78 -11.30 14.84
CA SER A 112 -5.07 -12.69 15.22
C SER A 112 -6.37 -13.16 14.61
N LEU A 113 -6.53 -14.48 14.48
CA LEU A 113 -7.81 -15.08 14.12
C LEU A 113 -8.59 -15.41 15.39
N ASN A 114 -9.85 -14.99 15.45
CA ASN A 114 -10.77 -15.46 16.48
C ASN A 114 -11.34 -16.83 16.10
N ASP A 115 -11.97 -17.51 17.07
CA ASP A 115 -12.62 -18.83 16.90
C ASP A 115 -13.63 -18.89 15.74
N ASN A 116 -14.20 -17.74 15.37
CA ASN A 116 -15.14 -17.59 14.27
C ASN A 116 -14.46 -17.39 12.89
N GLY A 117 -13.13 -17.50 12.81
CA GLY A 117 -12.35 -17.29 11.58
C GLY A 117 -12.26 -15.83 11.12
N ARG A 118 -12.57 -14.86 11.99
CA ARG A 118 -12.46 -13.42 11.69
C ARG A 118 -11.10 -12.89 12.14
N VAL A 119 -10.51 -12.04 11.31
CA VAL A 119 -9.27 -11.32 11.62
C VAL A 119 -9.59 -10.18 12.58
N VAL A 120 -8.89 -10.12 13.71
CA VAL A 120 -9.04 -9.09 14.75
C VAL A 120 -7.66 -8.51 15.05
N VAL A 121 -7.59 -7.19 15.21
CA VAL A 121 -6.36 -6.49 15.58
C VAL A 121 -5.99 -6.84 17.02
N VAL A 122 -4.77 -7.33 17.22
CA VAL A 122 -4.20 -7.54 18.54
C VAL A 122 -3.74 -6.19 19.05
N LEU A 123 -4.51 -5.59 19.94
CA LEU A 123 -4.04 -4.46 20.72
C LEU A 123 -3.09 -5.01 21.78
N GLU A 124 -1.81 -4.66 21.71
CA GLU A 124 -0.89 -4.90 22.81
C GLU A 124 -1.39 -4.12 24.04
N GLN A 125 -2.11 -4.81 24.93
CA GLN A 125 -2.26 -4.37 26.30
C GLN A 125 -1.06 -4.88 27.08
N GLU A 126 -0.27 -3.98 27.67
CA GLU A 126 0.76 -4.33 28.62
C GLU A 126 0.17 -5.26 29.71
N GLY A 127 0.49 -6.56 29.65
CA GLY A 127 0.23 -7.53 30.71
C GLY A 127 -0.96 -8.50 30.54
N GLY A 128 -1.65 -8.56 29.39
CA GLY A 128 -2.73 -9.53 29.16
C GLY A 128 -2.28 -10.78 28.41
N LYS A 129 -2.59 -11.99 28.90
CA LYS A 129 -2.41 -13.25 28.14
C LYS A 129 -3.10 -13.15 26.79
N LEU A 130 -2.37 -13.40 25.69
CA LEU A 130 -2.96 -13.60 24.37
C LEU A 130 -3.90 -14.81 24.41
N GLU A 131 -5.18 -14.60 24.12
CA GLU A 131 -6.15 -15.69 23.95
C GLU A 131 -5.94 -16.46 22.64
N ASN A 132 -5.30 -15.84 21.62
CA ASN A 132 -5.05 -16.47 20.31
C ASN A 132 -3.66 -16.13 19.76
N GLU A 133 -3.10 -17.05 18.97
CA GLU A 133 -1.77 -16.89 18.38
C GLU A 133 -1.81 -15.87 17.22
N PRO A 134 -0.90 -14.89 17.21
CA PRO A 134 -0.87 -13.84 16.18
C PRO A 134 -0.37 -14.40 14.85
N VAL A 135 -0.98 -13.93 13.77
CA VAL A 135 -0.83 -14.52 12.43
C VAL A 135 0.27 -13.85 11.60
N ASN A 136 0.70 -12.65 11.98
CA ASN A 136 1.71 -11.85 11.28
C ASN A 136 2.86 -11.40 12.18
N LYS A 137 3.37 -12.29 13.04
CA LYS A 137 4.61 -12.00 13.80
C LYS A 137 5.81 -11.99 12.86
N GLU A 138 6.63 -10.95 12.94
CA GLU A 138 8.02 -10.99 12.48
C GLU A 138 8.78 -12.03 13.33
N GLU A 139 9.48 -12.96 12.68
CA GLU A 139 10.47 -13.85 13.32
C GLU A 139 11.74 -13.10 13.69
#